data_AF-A0A7S3A2H1-F1
#
_entry.id   AF-A0A7S3A2H1-F1
#
_cell.length_a   1.000
_cell.length_b   1.000
_cell.length_c   1.000
_cell.angle_alpha   90.00
_cell.angle_beta   90.00
_cell.angle_gamma   90.00
#
_symmetry.space_group_name_H-M   'P 1'
#
loop_
_entity.id
_entity.type
_entity.pdbx_description
1 polymer ?
#
loop_
_entity_poly.entity_id
_entity_poly.type
_entity_poly.pdbx_seq_one_letter_code
_entity_poly.pdbx_strand_id
1 'polypeptide(L)'
;MVDSAWTSAAEADMIALMFDLPQFKARKMEIDKLHEEIKSRITAIQKKRSRDVILIMNKVDLMTKKDAASASDVLSEFFSDVRPVDQFAISATRGDSVQDLKNCLADTLPEGPWLYPDDEMTTLPARLMAAEVTREKVFLQLKQELPYSVAVDTIAWEEYRNGSVRIDQEIFVQRQSQKGIVMGKNGTRIKALGVASREDIEELLGRKVHLFLHVKVRSDWQDRRDMYLPWGLNYNA
;
A
#
# COMPACT_ATOMS: atom_id res chain seq x y z
N MET A 1 -6.22 10.19 1.43
CA MET A 1 -5.89 8.82 0.97
C MET A 1 -7.05 8.16 0.25
N VAL A 2 -8.26 8.12 0.82
CA VAL A 2 -9.43 7.51 0.16
C VAL A 2 -9.78 8.22 -1.15
N ASP A 3 -9.77 9.55 -1.20
CA ASP A 3 -10.11 10.30 -2.42
C ASP A 3 -9.05 10.19 -3.51
N SER A 4 -7.77 10.03 -3.13
CA SER A 4 -6.69 9.74 -4.08
C SER A 4 -6.93 8.40 -4.77
N ALA A 5 -7.45 7.39 -4.05
CA ALA A 5 -7.82 6.11 -4.64
C ALA A 5 -8.96 6.26 -5.65
N TRP A 6 -9.98 7.06 -5.34
CA TRP A 6 -11.11 7.32 -6.26
C TRP A 6 -10.71 8.14 -7.49
N THR A 7 -9.82 9.11 -7.31
CA THR A 7 -9.28 9.90 -8.42
C THR A 7 -8.50 8.99 -9.37
N SER A 8 -7.62 8.14 -8.82
CA SER A 8 -6.85 7.16 -9.59
C SER A 8 -7.77 6.16 -10.32
N ALA A 9 -8.81 5.67 -9.65
CA ALA A 9 -9.79 4.75 -10.26
C ALA A 9 -10.59 5.39 -11.41
N ALA A 10 -10.82 6.71 -11.38
CA ALA A 10 -11.48 7.41 -12.49
C ALA A 10 -10.57 7.54 -13.73
N GLU A 11 -9.26 7.61 -13.51
CA GLU A 11 -8.24 7.77 -14.55
C GLU A 11 -7.76 6.43 -15.13
N ALA A 12 -7.81 5.36 -14.34
CA ALA A 12 -7.35 4.02 -14.71
C ALA A 12 -8.13 3.38 -15.87
N ASP A 13 -7.43 2.63 -16.73
CA ASP A 13 -8.03 1.86 -17.83
C ASP A 13 -8.89 0.69 -17.34
N MET A 14 -8.50 0.10 -16.22
CA MET A 14 -9.24 -0.96 -15.54
C MET A 14 -9.21 -0.76 -14.03
N ILE A 15 -10.26 -1.20 -13.34
CA ILE A 15 -10.36 -1.14 -11.88
C ILE A 15 -10.38 -2.56 -11.29
N ALA A 16 -9.42 -2.85 -10.42
CA ALA A 16 -9.38 -4.10 -9.65
C ALA A 16 -9.95 -3.89 -8.24
N LEU A 17 -11.10 -4.50 -7.94
CA LEU A 17 -11.72 -4.48 -6.62
C LEU A 17 -11.29 -5.70 -5.81
N MET A 18 -10.42 -5.48 -4.82
CA MET A 18 -9.89 -6.54 -3.98
C MET A 18 -10.61 -6.65 -2.64
N PHE A 19 -10.97 -7.88 -2.27
CA PHE A 19 -11.64 -8.23 -1.02
C PHE A 19 -10.79 -9.19 -0.20
N ASP A 20 -10.77 -8.97 1.12
CA ASP A 20 -10.21 -9.90 2.10
C ASP A 20 -11.30 -10.91 2.49
N LEU A 21 -11.27 -12.11 1.91
CA LEU A 21 -12.32 -13.10 2.15
C LEU A 21 -12.37 -13.59 3.62
N PRO A 22 -11.25 -13.85 4.32
CA PRO A 22 -11.29 -14.17 5.74
C PRO A 22 -11.97 -13.10 6.58
N GLN A 23 -11.69 -11.82 6.31
CA GLN A 23 -12.34 -10.71 7.01
C GLN A 23 -13.83 -10.64 6.69
N PHE A 24 -14.21 -10.80 5.43
CA PHE A 24 -15.60 -10.82 5.00
C PHE A 24 -16.37 -11.96 5.66
N LYS A 25 -15.79 -13.18 5.71
CA LYS A 25 -16.33 -14.32 6.44
C LYS A 25 -16.46 -14.04 7.93
N ALA A 26 -15.47 -13.41 8.56
CA ALA A 26 -15.53 -13.05 9.99
C ALA A 26 -16.69 -12.10 10.30
N ARG A 27 -17.09 -11.27 9.32
CA ARG A 27 -18.31 -10.44 9.34
C ARG A 27 -19.56 -11.19 8.84
N LYS A 28 -19.54 -12.52 8.87
CA LYS A 28 -20.64 -13.39 8.44
C LYS A 28 -21.07 -13.21 6.99
N MET A 29 -20.16 -12.74 6.13
CA MET A 29 -20.44 -12.47 4.71
C MET A 29 -21.58 -11.46 4.52
N GLU A 30 -21.76 -10.55 5.48
CA GLU A 30 -22.78 -9.50 5.39
C GLU A 30 -22.27 -8.33 4.54
N ILE A 31 -23.06 -7.97 3.53
CA ILE A 31 -22.88 -6.72 2.79
C ILE A 31 -23.19 -5.56 3.72
N ASP A 32 -22.21 -4.69 3.90
CA ASP A 32 -22.31 -3.50 4.74
C ASP A 32 -22.33 -2.20 3.91
N LYS A 33 -22.46 -1.07 4.60
CA LYS A 33 -22.50 0.26 3.97
C LYS A 33 -21.26 0.58 3.12
N LEU A 34 -20.09 0.02 3.44
CA LEU A 34 -18.88 0.25 2.69
C LEU A 34 -18.95 -0.45 1.32
N HIS A 35 -19.49 -1.67 1.27
CA HIS A 35 -19.70 -2.38 0.01
C HIS A 35 -20.66 -1.62 -0.91
N GLU A 36 -21.77 -1.11 -0.36
CA GLU A 36 -22.74 -0.27 -1.08
C GLU A 36 -22.10 1.02 -1.60
N GLU A 37 -21.28 1.69 -0.79
CA GLU A 37 -20.58 2.91 -1.20
C GLU A 37 -19.59 2.62 -2.34
N ILE A 38 -18.80 1.54 -2.23
CA ILE A 38 -17.86 1.11 -3.27
C ILE A 38 -18.63 0.82 -4.57
N LYS A 39 -19.68 0.01 -4.51
CA LYS A 39 -20.50 -0.35 -5.68
C LYS A 39 -21.09 0.91 -6.34
N SER A 40 -21.64 1.83 -5.56
CA SER A 40 -22.19 3.09 -6.04
C SER A 40 -21.14 3.95 -6.76
N ARG A 41 -19.96 4.13 -6.16
CA ARG A 41 -18.87 4.92 -6.75
C ARG A 41 -18.33 4.29 -8.03
N ILE A 42 -18.12 2.97 -8.05
CA ILE A 42 -17.67 2.24 -9.25
C ILE A 42 -18.70 2.34 -10.38
N THR A 43 -19.98 2.14 -10.07
CA THR A 43 -21.06 2.31 -11.03
C THR A 43 -21.07 3.74 -11.61
N ALA A 44 -20.81 4.75 -10.78
CA ALA A 44 -20.72 6.14 -11.24
C ALA A 44 -19.52 6.38 -12.17
N ILE A 45 -18.37 5.73 -11.91
CA ILE A 45 -17.19 5.78 -12.78
C ILE A 45 -17.52 5.12 -14.13
N GLN A 46 -18.06 3.89 -14.11
CA GLN A 46 -18.43 3.13 -15.32
C GLN A 46 -19.45 3.86 -16.20
N LYS A 47 -20.39 4.61 -15.60
CA LYS A 47 -21.36 5.43 -16.34
C LYS A 47 -20.72 6.60 -17.08
N LYS A 48 -19.63 7.16 -16.55
CA LYS A 48 -18.93 8.30 -17.16
C LYS A 48 -17.93 7.86 -18.23
N ARG A 49 -17.24 6.74 -17.98
CA ARG A 49 -16.30 6.11 -18.89
C ARG A 49 -16.50 4.61 -18.76
N SER A 50 -16.71 3.92 -19.87
CA SER A 50 -16.71 2.45 -19.87
C SER A 50 -15.35 1.96 -19.41
N ARG A 51 -15.27 1.54 -18.15
CA ARG A 51 -14.07 0.98 -17.52
C ARG A 51 -14.38 -0.43 -17.10
N ASP A 52 -13.46 -1.32 -17.44
CA ASP A 52 -13.55 -2.71 -17.03
C ASP A 52 -13.25 -2.84 -15.54
N VAL A 53 -13.97 -3.75 -14.90
CA VAL A 53 -13.83 -4.03 -13.48
C VAL A 53 -13.49 -5.50 -13.31
N ILE A 54 -12.50 -5.81 -12.49
CA ILE A 54 -12.20 -7.19 -12.07
C ILE A 54 -12.45 -7.30 -10.57
N LEU A 55 -13.05 -8.41 -10.15
CA LEU A 55 -13.17 -8.74 -8.72
C LEU A 55 -12.01 -9.65 -8.32
N ILE A 56 -11.35 -9.32 -7.21
CA ILE A 56 -10.24 -10.10 -6.67
C ILE A 56 -10.59 -10.52 -5.24
N MET A 57 -10.86 -11.80 -5.06
CA MET A 57 -11.12 -12.44 -3.78
C MET A 57 -9.81 -12.99 -3.24
N ASN A 58 -9.14 -12.21 -2.38
CA ASN A 58 -7.80 -12.53 -1.90
C ASN A 58 -7.82 -13.33 -0.59
N LYS A 59 -6.67 -13.93 -0.27
CA LYS A 59 -6.38 -14.71 0.95
C LYS A 59 -7.18 -16.02 1.05
N VAL A 60 -7.44 -16.65 -0.09
CA VAL A 60 -8.16 -17.94 -0.15
C VAL A 60 -7.43 -19.07 0.58
N ASP A 61 -6.10 -18.94 0.75
CA ASP A 61 -5.25 -19.88 1.47
C ASP A 61 -5.55 -19.99 2.97
N LEU A 62 -6.23 -18.99 3.54
CA LEU A 62 -6.66 -18.97 4.94
C LEU A 62 -8.08 -19.51 5.14
N MET A 63 -8.70 -20.07 4.10
CA MET A 63 -10.09 -20.50 4.11
C MET A 63 -10.26 -21.94 3.64
N THR A 64 -11.37 -22.56 4.04
CA THR A 64 -11.78 -23.81 3.40
C THR A 64 -12.31 -23.51 2.01
N LYS A 65 -12.19 -24.47 1.08
CA LYS A 65 -12.72 -24.32 -0.29
C LYS A 65 -14.20 -23.94 -0.31
N LYS A 66 -15.00 -24.53 0.59
CA LYS A 66 -16.43 -24.24 0.71
C LYS A 66 -16.66 -22.80 1.13
N ASP A 67 -15.96 -22.32 2.15
CA ASP A 67 -16.16 -20.96 2.66
C ASP A 67 -15.69 -19.91 1.65
N ALA A 68 -14.56 -20.16 0.97
CA ALA A 68 -14.05 -19.25 -0.06
C ALA A 68 -15.02 -19.14 -1.24
N ALA A 69 -15.59 -20.28 -1.68
CA ALA A 69 -16.62 -20.29 -2.72
C ALA A 69 -17.86 -19.51 -2.28
N SER A 70 -18.43 -19.80 -1.09
CA SER A 70 -19.61 -19.09 -0.60
C SER A 70 -19.38 -17.58 -0.44
N ALA A 71 -18.23 -17.16 0.08
CA ALA A 71 -17.89 -15.75 0.21
C ALA A 71 -17.74 -15.07 -1.17
N SER A 72 -17.13 -15.76 -2.13
CA SER A 72 -16.97 -15.26 -3.50
C SER A 72 -18.31 -15.12 -4.19
N ASP A 73 -19.22 -16.10 -4.04
CA ASP A 73 -20.56 -16.08 -4.64
C ASP A 73 -21.37 -14.86 -4.16
N VAL A 74 -21.38 -14.60 -2.85
CA VAL A 74 -22.09 -13.44 -2.28
C VAL A 74 -21.56 -12.12 -2.84
N LEU A 75 -20.22 -11.95 -2.90
CA LEU A 75 -19.62 -10.74 -3.46
C LEU A 75 -19.89 -10.61 -4.96
N SER A 76 -19.79 -11.72 -5.70
CA SER A 76 -20.01 -11.74 -7.16
C SER A 76 -21.45 -11.38 -7.51
N GLU A 77 -22.42 -11.94 -6.77
CA GLU A 77 -23.83 -11.60 -6.91
C GLU A 77 -24.06 -10.12 -6.59
N PHE A 78 -23.52 -9.64 -5.47
CA PHE A 78 -23.68 -8.25 -5.06
C PHE A 78 -23.09 -7.27 -6.08
N PHE A 79 -21.93 -7.57 -6.67
CA PHE A 79 -21.27 -6.73 -7.68
C PHE A 79 -21.68 -7.05 -9.12
N SER A 80 -22.69 -7.90 -9.36
CA SER A 80 -23.13 -8.25 -10.72
C SER A 80 -23.55 -7.04 -11.58
N ASP A 81 -24.13 -6.01 -10.96
CA ASP A 81 -24.55 -4.77 -11.65
C ASP A 81 -23.37 -3.95 -12.21
N VAL A 82 -22.17 -4.09 -11.64
CA VAL A 82 -20.95 -3.44 -12.18
C VAL A 82 -20.31 -4.26 -13.29
N ARG A 83 -20.93 -5.37 -13.71
CA ARG A 83 -20.55 -6.20 -14.86
C ARG A 83 -19.04 -6.44 -14.93
N PRO A 84 -18.45 -7.07 -13.91
CA PRO A 84 -17.03 -7.35 -13.91
C PRO A 84 -16.67 -8.22 -15.12
N VAL A 85 -15.52 -7.96 -15.73
CA VAL A 85 -15.03 -8.75 -16.88
C VAL A 85 -14.60 -10.15 -16.44
N ASP A 86 -14.07 -10.25 -15.23
CA ASP A 86 -13.69 -11.53 -14.62
C ASP A 86 -13.61 -11.41 -13.08
N GLN A 87 -13.47 -12.56 -12.42
CA GLN A 87 -13.35 -12.68 -10.98
C GLN A 87 -12.31 -13.74 -10.59
N PHE A 88 -11.40 -13.37 -9.69
CA PHE A 88 -10.27 -14.23 -9.31
C PHE A 88 -10.25 -14.51 -7.82
N ALA A 89 -10.26 -15.79 -7.45
CA ALA A 89 -9.97 -16.26 -6.12
C ALA A 89 -8.46 -16.55 -6.00
N ILE A 90 -7.71 -15.69 -5.30
CA ILE A 90 -6.24 -15.70 -5.28
C ILE A 90 -5.66 -15.82 -3.86
N SER A 91 -4.42 -16.28 -3.80
CA SER A 91 -3.53 -16.03 -2.65
C SER A 91 -2.36 -15.18 -3.11
N ALA A 92 -2.40 -13.88 -2.83
CA ALA A 92 -1.32 -12.97 -3.22
C ALA A 92 0.04 -13.34 -2.60
N THR A 93 0.05 -13.94 -1.41
CA THR A 93 1.27 -14.32 -0.69
C THR A 93 1.84 -15.65 -1.16
N ARG A 94 1.01 -16.59 -1.62
CA ARG A 94 1.44 -17.90 -2.13
C ARG A 94 1.60 -17.94 -3.65
N GLY A 95 1.03 -16.96 -4.35
CA GLY A 95 1.01 -16.90 -5.80
C GLY A 95 -0.15 -17.67 -6.46
N ASP A 96 -1.05 -18.27 -5.66
CA ASP A 96 -2.17 -19.05 -6.19
C ASP A 96 -3.06 -18.17 -7.09
N SER A 97 -3.25 -18.59 -8.34
CA SER A 97 -4.04 -17.91 -9.39
C SER A 97 -3.58 -16.48 -9.74
N VAL A 98 -2.43 -16.03 -9.26
CA VAL A 98 -1.89 -14.69 -9.56
C VAL A 98 -1.46 -14.59 -11.02
N GLN A 99 -0.93 -15.67 -11.60
CA GLN A 99 -0.55 -15.69 -13.01
C GLN A 99 -1.77 -15.60 -13.94
N ASP A 100 -2.87 -16.24 -13.58
CA ASP A 100 -4.12 -16.18 -14.37
C ASP A 100 -4.70 -14.75 -14.34
N LEU A 101 -4.68 -14.10 -13.17
CA LEU A 101 -5.03 -12.68 -13.03
C LEU A 101 -4.15 -11.80 -13.93
N LYS A 102 -2.83 -12.02 -13.94
CA LYS A 102 -1.90 -11.26 -14.79
C LYS A 102 -2.21 -11.44 -16.29
N ASN A 103 -2.54 -12.65 -16.70
CA ASN A 103 -2.88 -12.94 -18.09
C ASN A 103 -4.18 -12.22 -18.49
N CYS A 104 -5.22 -12.29 -17.65
CA CYS A 104 -6.47 -11.57 -17.88
C CYS A 104 -6.27 -10.06 -17.99
N LEU A 105 -5.45 -9.47 -17.11
CA LEU A 105 -5.09 -8.05 -17.18
C LEU A 105 -4.41 -7.72 -18.52
N ALA A 106 -3.45 -8.53 -18.95
CA ALA A 106 -2.74 -8.32 -20.21
C ALA A 106 -3.65 -8.44 -21.43
N ASP A 107 -4.57 -9.40 -21.44
CA ASP A 107 -5.49 -9.66 -22.56
C ASP A 107 -6.61 -8.60 -22.68
N THR A 108 -6.94 -7.93 -21.58
CA THR A 108 -8.05 -6.97 -21.54
C THR A 108 -7.59 -5.52 -21.70
N LEU A 109 -6.36 -5.19 -21.30
CA LEU A 109 -5.86 -3.82 -21.40
C LEU A 109 -5.72 -3.37 -22.87
N PRO A 110 -5.97 -2.08 -23.17
CA PRO A 110 -5.83 -1.56 -24.52
C PRO A 110 -4.37 -1.60 -24.97
N GLU A 111 -4.14 -1.95 -26.24
CA GLU A 111 -2.82 -1.85 -26.85
C GLU A 111 -2.33 -0.39 -26.84
N GLY A 112 -1.08 -0.19 -26.46
CA GLY A 112 -0.48 1.14 -26.38
C GLY A 112 1.05 1.08 -26.30
N PRO A 113 1.73 2.22 -26.53
CA PRO A 113 3.16 2.31 -26.32
C PRO A 113 3.49 2.17 -24.84
N TRP A 114 4.70 1.69 -24.56
CA TRP A 114 5.26 1.72 -23.22
C TRP A 114 5.37 3.18 -22.75
N LEU A 115 4.69 3.51 -21.65
CA LEU A 115 4.77 4.84 -21.03
C LEU A 115 6.03 5.00 -20.19
N TYR A 116 6.60 3.88 -19.73
CA TYR A 116 7.81 3.79 -18.92
C TYR A 116 8.72 2.70 -19.49
N PRO A 117 10.05 2.78 -19.27
CA PRO A 117 10.99 1.70 -19.56
C PRO A 117 10.60 0.39 -18.88
N ASP A 118 11.05 -0.75 -19.43
CA ASP A 118 10.76 -2.09 -18.92
C ASP A 118 11.52 -2.43 -17.62
N ASP A 119 12.60 -1.71 -17.35
CA ASP A 119 13.42 -1.82 -16.14
C ASP A 119 13.02 -0.84 -15.03
N GLU A 120 12.10 0.10 -15.30
CA GLU A 120 11.63 1.07 -14.32
C GLU A 120 10.52 0.46 -13.44
N MET A 121 10.91 -0.06 -12.28
CA MET A 121 9.98 -0.67 -11.31
C MET A 121 8.99 0.34 -10.70
N THR A 122 9.38 1.60 -10.54
CA THR A 122 8.54 2.66 -9.97
C THR A 122 9.06 4.05 -10.32
N THR A 123 8.13 4.99 -10.48
CA THR A 123 8.40 6.42 -10.66
C THR A 123 8.62 7.17 -9.34
N LEU A 124 8.50 6.47 -8.19
CA LEU A 124 8.68 7.08 -6.88
C LEU A 124 10.14 7.51 -6.68
N PRO A 125 10.40 8.76 -6.25
CA PRO A 125 11.74 9.19 -5.89
C PRO A 125 12.38 8.28 -4.84
N ALA A 126 13.67 7.96 -5.00
CA ALA A 126 14.41 7.09 -4.08
C ALA A 126 14.34 7.55 -2.60
N ARG A 127 14.24 8.85 -2.37
CA ARG A 127 14.07 9.43 -1.02
C ARG A 127 12.75 9.02 -0.36
N LEU A 128 11.67 8.90 -1.14
CA LEU A 128 10.36 8.44 -0.65
C LEU A 128 10.36 6.92 -0.48
N MET A 129 10.94 6.18 -1.41
CA MET A 129 11.07 4.72 -1.25
C MET A 129 11.85 4.37 0.01
N ALA A 130 12.98 5.04 0.26
CA ALA A 130 13.74 4.86 1.49
C ALA A 130 12.91 5.19 2.75
N ALA A 131 12.03 6.20 2.69
CA ALA A 131 11.15 6.53 3.80
C ALA A 131 10.09 5.43 4.02
N GLU A 132 9.50 4.88 2.96
CA GLU A 132 8.55 3.76 3.05
C GLU A 132 9.19 2.49 3.60
N VAL A 133 10.40 2.14 3.17
CA VAL A 133 11.11 0.97 3.69
C VAL A 133 11.28 1.10 5.21
N THR A 134 11.73 2.25 5.68
CA THR A 134 11.83 2.51 7.12
C THR A 134 10.46 2.49 7.81
N ARG A 135 9.43 3.09 7.19
CA ARG A 135 8.05 3.09 7.72
C ARG A 135 7.48 1.67 7.83
N GLU A 136 7.80 0.79 6.88
CA GLU A 136 7.45 -0.62 6.94
C GLU A 136 8.15 -1.30 8.12
N LYS A 137 9.45 -1.06 8.36
CA LYS A 137 10.15 -1.63 9.52
C LYS A 137 9.61 -1.11 10.85
N VAL A 138 9.21 0.17 10.90
CA VAL A 138 8.44 0.71 12.03
C VAL A 138 7.18 -0.12 12.23
N PHE A 139 6.41 -0.36 11.17
CA PHE A 139 5.16 -1.10 11.23
C PHE A 139 5.33 -2.55 11.70
N LEU A 140 6.32 -3.27 11.18
CA LEU A 140 6.57 -4.67 11.53
C LEU A 140 7.08 -4.83 12.97
N GLN A 141 7.87 -3.89 13.47
CA GLN A 141 8.48 -3.99 14.79
C GLN A 141 7.61 -3.40 15.90
N LEU A 142 6.74 -2.44 15.59
CA LEU A 142 5.85 -1.80 16.56
C LEU A 142 4.46 -2.46 16.52
N LYS A 143 3.97 -2.87 17.69
CA LYS A 143 2.63 -3.45 17.83
C LYS A 143 1.58 -2.37 18.12
N GLN A 144 0.31 -2.74 18.07
CA GLN A 144 -0.86 -1.91 18.43
C GLN A 144 -1.09 -0.75 17.44
N GLU A 145 -1.62 0.39 17.90
CA GLU A 145 -2.01 1.53 17.04
C GLU A 145 -0.83 2.41 16.62
N LEU A 146 0.35 2.21 17.23
CA LEU A 146 1.55 3.00 17.00
C LEU A 146 1.95 3.15 15.52
N PRO A 147 2.00 2.08 14.70
CA PRO A 147 2.38 2.19 13.30
C PRO A 147 1.54 3.17 12.48
N TYR A 148 0.27 3.33 12.81
CA TYR A 148 -0.65 4.22 12.10
C TYR A 148 -0.51 5.69 12.52
N SER A 149 0.23 5.95 13.61
CA SER A 149 0.50 7.28 14.16
C SER A 149 1.94 7.76 13.89
N VAL A 150 2.66 7.05 13.01
CA VAL A 150 4.05 7.36 12.63
C VAL A 150 4.12 7.80 11.17
N ALA A 151 4.91 8.84 10.92
CA ALA A 151 5.41 9.17 9.58
C ALA A 151 6.93 9.10 9.55
N VAL A 152 7.48 8.79 8.39
CA VAL A 152 8.92 8.84 8.13
C VAL A 152 9.17 9.80 6.98
N ASP A 153 10.16 10.67 7.12
CA ASP A 153 10.59 11.59 6.07
C ASP A 153 12.11 11.58 5.91
N THR A 154 12.58 11.76 4.67
CA THR A 154 14.01 11.75 4.32
C THR A 154 14.53 13.18 4.18
N ILE A 155 15.06 13.72 5.28
CA ILE A 155 15.48 15.13 5.39
C ILE A 155 16.80 15.43 4.67
N ALA A 156 17.73 14.47 4.58
CA ALA A 156 19.00 14.65 3.89
C ALA A 156 19.37 13.42 3.05
N TRP A 157 20.02 13.70 1.92
CA TRP A 157 20.53 12.72 0.98
C TRP A 157 21.85 13.23 0.43
N GLU A 158 22.95 12.58 0.77
CA GLU A 158 24.30 12.98 0.37
C GLU A 158 25.00 11.80 -0.29
N GLU A 159 25.42 12.00 -1.54
CA GLU A 159 26.19 11.00 -2.27
C GLU A 159 27.67 11.18 -2.03
N TYR A 160 28.36 10.11 -1.66
CA TYR A 160 29.80 10.11 -1.46
C TYR A 160 30.53 9.70 -2.73
N ARG A 161 31.77 10.18 -2.88
CA ARG A 161 32.64 9.89 -4.04
C ARG A 161 32.92 8.40 -4.26
N ASN A 162 32.79 7.59 -3.22
CA ASN A 162 32.99 6.13 -3.29
C ASN A 162 31.72 5.37 -3.76
N GLY A 163 30.68 6.09 -4.18
CA GLY A 163 29.41 5.51 -4.64
C GLY A 163 28.43 5.13 -3.52
N SER A 164 28.80 5.30 -2.24
CA SER A 164 27.86 5.10 -1.13
C SER A 164 27.01 6.35 -0.87
N VAL A 165 25.93 6.18 -0.11
CA VAL A 165 25.00 7.27 0.19
C VAL A 165 24.76 7.41 1.69
N ARG A 166 24.70 8.65 2.15
CA ARG A 166 24.18 8.99 3.48
C ARG A 166 22.73 9.43 3.37
N ILE A 167 21.89 8.84 4.22
CA ILE A 167 20.46 9.11 4.28
C ILE A 167 20.13 9.47 5.74
N ASP A 168 19.62 10.67 5.97
CA ASP A 168 19.10 11.07 7.28
C ASP A 168 17.57 11.11 7.21
N GLN A 169 16.92 10.39 8.12
CA GLN A 169 15.46 10.30 8.20
C GLN A 169 14.95 10.72 9.58
N GLU A 170 13.75 11.31 9.58
CA GLU A 170 13.00 11.65 10.77
C GLU A 170 11.77 10.76 10.90
N ILE A 171 11.63 10.13 12.07
CA ILE A 171 10.46 9.36 12.47
C ILE A 171 9.62 10.26 13.37
N PHE A 172 8.48 10.72 12.86
CA PHE A 172 7.54 11.54 13.60
C PHE A 172 6.57 10.67 14.39
N VAL A 173 6.38 11.00 15.67
CA VAL A 173 5.37 10.41 16.55
C VAL A 173 4.53 11.51 17.17
N GLN A 174 3.29 11.21 17.56
CA GLN A 174 2.38 12.20 18.13
C GLN A 174 2.67 12.50 19.61
N ARG A 175 3.16 11.51 20.37
CA ARG A 175 3.31 11.61 21.84
C ARG A 175 4.68 11.18 22.33
N GLN A 176 5.11 11.74 23.46
CA GLN A 176 6.40 11.39 24.09
C GLN A 176 6.48 9.92 24.51
N SER A 177 5.37 9.32 24.94
CA SER A 177 5.29 7.89 25.24
C SER A 177 5.64 7.03 24.02
N GLN A 178 5.13 7.41 22.85
CA GLN A 178 5.42 6.73 21.59
C GLN A 178 6.90 6.85 21.22
N LYS A 179 7.50 8.04 21.40
CA LYS A 179 8.95 8.22 21.20
C LYS A 179 9.76 7.25 22.07
N GLY A 180 9.38 7.10 23.35
CA GLY A 180 10.01 6.11 24.24
C GLY A 180 9.92 4.68 23.70
N ILE A 181 8.77 4.31 23.11
CA ILE A 181 8.56 2.99 22.52
C ILE A 181 9.43 2.79 21.28
N VAL A 182 9.47 3.74 20.35
CA VAL A 182 10.31 3.68 19.14
C VAL A 182 11.80 3.59 19.50
N MET A 183 12.25 4.40 20.47
CA MET A 183 13.64 4.37 20.93
C MET A 183 13.99 3.01 21.58
N GLY A 184 13.10 2.48 22.41
CA GLY A 184 13.36 1.29 23.22
C GLY A 184 14.39 1.55 24.34
N LYS A 185 14.57 0.56 25.22
CA LYS A 185 15.52 0.65 26.33
C LYS A 185 16.93 0.91 25.78
N ASN A 186 17.57 1.99 26.19
CA ASN A 186 18.91 2.40 25.74
C ASN A 186 19.09 2.49 24.21
N GLY A 187 18.02 2.81 23.48
CA GLY A 187 18.08 2.92 22.01
C GLY A 187 18.18 1.57 21.28
N THR A 188 17.95 0.45 21.95
CA THR A 188 18.06 -0.89 21.34
C THR A 188 17.11 -1.08 20.17
N ARG A 189 15.88 -0.54 20.26
CA ARG A 189 14.88 -0.72 19.22
C ARG A 189 15.16 0.15 17.99
N ILE A 190 15.48 1.43 18.17
CA ILE A 190 15.83 2.30 17.04
C ILE A 190 17.08 1.80 16.29
N LYS A 191 18.02 1.17 17.00
CA LYS A 191 19.17 0.49 16.38
C LYS A 191 18.73 -0.72 15.53
N ALA A 192 17.91 -1.61 16.08
CA ALA A 192 17.39 -2.75 15.33
C ALA A 192 16.57 -2.32 14.10
N LEU A 193 15.80 -1.24 14.22
CA LEU A 193 15.06 -0.64 13.14
C LEU A 193 15.99 -0.06 12.07
N GLY A 194 17.04 0.65 12.47
CA GLY A 194 18.04 1.18 11.55
C GLY A 194 18.81 0.10 10.80
N VAL A 195 19.15 -1.02 11.46
CA VAL A 195 19.81 -2.15 10.81
C VAL A 195 18.90 -2.76 9.74
N ALA A 196 17.66 -3.12 10.10
CA ALA A 196 16.72 -3.74 9.18
C ALA A 196 16.33 -2.81 8.02
N SER A 197 16.15 -1.50 8.28
CA SER A 197 15.81 -0.55 7.23
C SER A 197 16.98 -0.34 6.27
N ARG A 198 18.21 -0.27 6.80
CA ARG A 198 19.42 -0.10 5.97
C ARG A 198 19.64 -1.29 5.04
N GLU A 199 19.44 -2.52 5.52
CA GLU A 199 19.61 -3.73 4.70
C GLU A 199 18.70 -3.70 3.47
N ASP A 200 17.41 -3.46 3.67
CA ASP A 200 16.43 -3.37 2.57
C ASP A 200 16.68 -2.17 1.64
N ILE A 201 17.12 -1.02 2.18
CA ILE A 201 17.46 0.14 1.34
C ILE A 201 18.74 -0.12 0.52
N GLU A 202 19.72 -0.84 1.07
CA GLU A 202 20.92 -1.24 0.32
C GLU A 202 20.57 -2.18 -0.84
N GLU A 203 19.67 -3.14 -0.61
CA GLU A 203 19.15 -4.02 -1.65
C GLU A 203 18.40 -3.22 -2.72
N LEU A 204 17.49 -2.33 -2.30
CA LEU A 204 16.71 -1.48 -3.21
C LEU A 204 17.61 -0.59 -4.10
N LEU A 205 18.67 -0.01 -3.53
CA LEU A 205 19.53 0.94 -4.24
C LEU A 205 20.74 0.27 -4.92
N GLY A 206 20.99 -1.01 -4.65
CA GLY A 206 22.16 -1.74 -5.17
C GLY A 206 23.51 -1.14 -4.73
N ARG A 207 23.56 -0.37 -3.64
CA ARG A 207 24.77 0.31 -3.17
C ARG A 207 24.76 0.49 -1.65
N LYS A 208 25.94 0.74 -1.07
CA LYS A 208 26.12 0.89 0.37
C LYS A 208 25.40 2.15 0.92
N VAL A 209 24.73 1.99 2.06
CA VAL A 209 23.91 3.03 2.69
C VAL A 209 24.37 3.32 4.12
N HIS A 210 24.48 4.60 4.45
CA HIS A 210 24.72 5.12 5.79
C HIS A 210 23.44 5.78 6.29
N LEU A 211 22.58 4.99 6.94
CA LEU A 211 21.26 5.42 7.43
C LEU A 211 21.33 6.00 8.85
N PHE A 212 20.81 7.21 9.02
CA PHE A 212 20.67 7.88 10.32
C PHE A 212 19.19 8.14 10.61
N LEU A 213 18.71 7.66 11.76
CA LEU A 213 17.31 7.79 12.16
C LEU A 213 17.16 8.67 13.39
N HIS A 214 16.25 9.65 13.32
CA HIS A 214 15.94 10.56 14.43
C HIS A 214 14.46 10.52 14.78
N VAL A 215 14.14 10.25 16.05
CA VAL A 215 12.74 10.24 16.51
C VAL A 215 12.34 11.60 17.07
N LYS A 216 11.35 12.25 16.45
CA LYS A 216 10.81 13.54 16.88
C LYS A 216 9.34 13.42 17.28
N VAL A 217 8.99 14.10 18.38
CA VAL A 217 7.59 14.24 18.78
C VAL A 217 7.03 15.48 18.13
N ARG A 218 5.96 15.29 17.35
CA ARG A 218 5.15 16.36 16.76
C ARG A 218 3.70 15.93 16.81
N SER A 219 2.91 16.57 17.65
CA SER A 219 1.50 16.22 17.84
C SER A 219 0.63 16.52 16.61
N ASP A 220 1.07 17.46 15.76
CA ASP A 220 0.36 18.03 14.62
C ASP A 220 0.87 17.50 13.26
N TRP A 221 1.71 16.46 13.24
CA TRP A 221 2.32 16.01 11.98
C TRP A 221 1.28 15.54 10.96
N GLN A 222 0.14 15.01 11.40
CA GLN A 222 -0.94 14.57 10.52
C GLN A 222 -1.65 15.74 9.82
N ASP A 223 -1.56 16.95 10.35
CA ASP A 223 -2.21 18.15 9.81
C ASP A 223 -1.32 18.93 8.83
N ARG A 224 -0.09 18.44 8.60
CA ARG A 224 0.94 19.08 7.79
C ARG A 224 0.80 18.74 6.32
N ARG A 225 0.29 19.68 5.52
CA ARG A 225 0.13 19.55 4.06
C ARG A 225 1.40 19.11 3.32
N ASP A 226 2.56 19.61 3.74
CA ASP A 226 3.86 19.30 3.17
C ASP A 226 4.27 17.83 3.33
N MET A 227 3.70 17.11 4.30
CA MET A 227 3.93 15.67 4.44
C MET A 227 3.19 14.83 3.39
N TYR A 228 2.14 15.37 2.77
CA TYR A 228 1.29 14.66 1.80
C TYR A 228 1.63 14.99 0.35
N LEU A 229 2.10 16.21 0.10
CA LEU A 229 2.46 16.69 -1.24
C LEU A 229 3.48 15.79 -1.96
N PRO A 230 4.58 15.31 -1.34
CA PRO A 230 5.53 14.42 -2.00
C PRO A 230 4.92 13.10 -2.46
N TRP A 231 3.86 12.64 -1.78
CA TRP A 231 3.15 11.40 -2.12
C TRP A 231 2.06 11.60 -3.18
N GLY A 232 1.91 12.83 -3.71
CA GLY A 232 0.80 13.17 -4.59
C GLY A 232 -0.57 13.11 -3.89
N LEU A 233 -0.60 13.11 -2.56
CA LEU A 233 -1.83 13.02 -1.80
C LEU A 233 -2.42 14.42 -1.59
N ASN A 234 -3.69 14.60 -1.94
CA ASN A 234 -4.42 15.83 -1.67
C ASN A 234 -4.87 15.85 -0.19
N TYR A 235 -4.34 16.81 0.57
CA TYR A 235 -4.66 16.99 1.99
C TYR A 235 -6.10 17.46 2.23
N ASN A 236 -6.68 18.25 1.30
CA ASN A 236 -8.03 18.80 1.45
C ASN A 236 -9.11 17.93 0.79
N ALA A 237 -8.76 16.71 0.39
CA ALA A 237 -9.70 15.80 -0.23
C ALA A 237 -10.68 15.24 0.81
#